data_AF-A7HEW3-F1
#
_entry.id   AF-A7HEW3-F1
#
_cell.length_a   1.000
_cell.length_b   1.000
_cell.length_c   1.000
_cell.angle_alpha   90.00
_cell.angle_beta   90.00
_cell.angle_gamma   90.00
#
_symmetry.space_group_name_H-M   'P 1'
#
loop_
_entity.id
_entity.type
_entity.pdbx_description
1 polymer ?
#
loop_
_entity_poly.entity_id
_entity_poly.type
_entity_poly.pdbx_seq_one_letter_code
_entity_poly.pdbx_strand_id
1 'polypeptide(L)'
;MLAPVLARLSLLSELSRVRVDCAGRLFLLEAAPGVDAAAALEAARTVLGTGARPLTVASQLEALTRGELWFSAEDVRALSYLEARVLAARVCDRVIPEVALGVAEADRLEDAAVAELRATLDRVHDEGGRTSSAWFDPAWPGIAEGIAARVKDALGEAAFQELRRALLRARG
;
A
#
# COMPACT_ATOMS: atom_id res chain seq x y z
N MET A 1 1.68 -5.68 -8.02
CA MET A 1 1.09 -5.25 -6.73
C MET A 1 -0.24 -5.96 -6.54
N LEU A 2 -0.50 -6.52 -5.35
CA LEU A 2 -1.55 -7.52 -5.11
C LEU A 2 -2.83 -6.95 -4.48
N ALA A 3 -2.72 -5.93 -3.63
CA ALA A 3 -3.85 -5.28 -2.95
C ALA A 3 -5.02 -4.91 -3.88
N PRO A 4 -4.79 -4.32 -5.07
CA PRO A 4 -5.88 -3.91 -5.96
C PRO A 4 -6.55 -5.09 -6.67
N VAL A 5 -5.81 -6.17 -6.92
CA VAL A 5 -6.38 -7.42 -7.42
C VAL A 5 -7.26 -8.04 -6.34
N LEU A 6 -6.77 -8.11 -5.10
CA LEU A 6 -7.53 -8.60 -3.94
C LEU A 6 -8.79 -7.78 -3.69
N ALA A 7 -8.71 -6.45 -3.78
CA ALA A 7 -9.86 -5.58 -3.59
C ALA A 7 -10.95 -5.85 -4.64
N ARG A 8 -10.58 -5.94 -5.93
CA ARG A 8 -11.54 -6.27 -7.00
C ARG A 8 -12.14 -7.66 -6.85
N LEU A 9 -11.33 -8.65 -6.48
CA LEU A 9 -11.82 -10.00 -6.18
C LEU A 9 -12.78 -10.01 -4.99
N SER A 10 -12.53 -9.19 -3.97
CA SER A 10 -13.39 -9.10 -2.77
C SER A 10 -14.73 -8.43 -3.04
N LEU A 11 -14.90 -7.77 -4.19
CA LEU A 11 -16.18 -7.21 -4.64
C LEU A 11 -17.04 -8.23 -5.41
N LEU A 12 -16.50 -9.41 -5.74
CA LEU A 12 -17.26 -10.46 -6.41
C LEU A 12 -18.21 -11.12 -5.41
N SER A 13 -19.51 -11.05 -5.69
CA SER A 13 -20.55 -11.68 -4.87
C SER A 13 -20.43 -13.22 -4.79
N GLU A 14 -19.71 -13.80 -5.74
CA GLU A 14 -19.42 -15.23 -5.88
C GLU A 14 -18.37 -15.72 -4.87
N LEU A 15 -17.64 -14.81 -4.21
CA LEU A 15 -16.56 -15.14 -3.31
C LEU A 15 -16.88 -14.67 -1.88
N SER A 16 -16.78 -15.56 -0.90
CA SER A 16 -16.87 -15.20 0.52
C SER A 16 -15.51 -14.83 1.11
N ARG A 17 -14.42 -15.29 0.49
CA ARG A 17 -13.06 -15.03 0.97
C ARG A 17 -12.06 -14.97 -0.16
N VAL A 18 -11.15 -14.00 -0.05
CA VAL A 18 -10.06 -13.80 -0.99
C VAL A 18 -8.77 -13.56 -0.21
N ARG A 19 -7.75 -14.37 -0.50
CA ARG A 19 -6.41 -14.21 0.06
C ARG A 19 -5.35 -14.46 -1.00
N VAL A 20 -4.15 -13.95 -0.74
CA VAL A 20 -2.94 -14.21 -1.54
C VAL A 20 -1.81 -14.66 -0.64
N ASP A 21 -0.94 -15.52 -1.15
CA ASP A 21 0.32 -15.87 -0.47
C ASP A 21 1.27 -14.66 -0.37
N CYS A 22 2.27 -14.76 0.50
CA CYS A 22 3.27 -13.71 0.70
C CYS A 22 4.07 -13.38 -0.57
N ALA A 23 4.20 -14.34 -1.49
CA ALA A 23 4.92 -14.16 -2.76
C ALA A 23 4.07 -13.52 -3.86
N GLY A 24 2.74 -13.42 -3.67
CA GLY A 24 1.84 -12.87 -4.68
C GLY A 24 1.56 -13.78 -5.87
N ARG A 25 1.81 -15.08 -5.72
CA ARG A 25 1.73 -16.07 -6.79
C ARG A 25 0.47 -16.90 -6.70
N LEU A 26 -0.01 -17.18 -5.49
CA LEU A 26 -1.14 -18.06 -5.24
C LEU A 26 -2.29 -17.28 -4.64
N PHE A 27 -3.49 -17.46 -5.20
CA PHE A 27 -4.73 -16.89 -4.68
C PHE A 27 -5.58 -18.01 -4.08
N LEU A 28 -6.00 -17.80 -2.84
CA LEU A 28 -6.98 -18.64 -2.16
C LEU A 28 -8.33 -17.94 -2.26
N LEU A 29 -9.26 -18.59 -2.96
CA LEU A 29 -10.60 -18.10 -3.24
C LEU A 29 -11.59 -19.09 -2.65
N GLU A 30 -12.42 -18.64 -1.71
CA GLU A 30 -13.52 -19.43 -1.18
C GLU A 30 -14.82 -18.96 -1.84
N ALA A 31 -15.55 -19.88 -2.48
CA ALA A 31 -16.84 -19.60 -3.08
C ALA A 31 -17.87 -19.26 -1.99
N ALA A 32 -18.74 -18.29 -2.28
CA ALA A 32 -19.81 -17.93 -1.38
C ALA A 32 -20.81 -19.09 -1.17
N PRO A 33 -21.48 -19.17 -0.01
CA PRO A 33 -22.42 -20.25 0.26
C PRO A 33 -23.51 -20.37 -0.80
N GLY A 34 -23.68 -21.57 -1.37
CA GLY A 34 -24.68 -21.84 -2.41
C GLY A 34 -24.27 -21.40 -3.82
N VAL A 35 -23.08 -20.83 -4.01
CA VAL A 35 -22.52 -20.51 -5.33
C VAL A 35 -21.76 -21.71 -5.90
N ASP A 36 -21.96 -21.98 -7.18
CA ASP A 36 -21.20 -22.99 -7.91
C ASP A 36 -19.71 -22.62 -8.01
N ALA A 37 -18.84 -23.57 -7.71
CA ALA A 37 -17.40 -23.36 -7.71
C ALA A 37 -16.86 -22.99 -9.10
N ALA A 38 -17.45 -23.52 -10.18
CA ALA A 38 -17.03 -23.17 -11.54
C ALA A 38 -17.43 -21.73 -11.90
N ALA A 39 -18.63 -21.28 -11.51
CA ALA A 39 -19.05 -19.90 -11.67
C ALA A 39 -18.14 -18.92 -10.90
N ALA A 40 -17.82 -19.22 -9.63
CA ALA A 40 -16.89 -18.43 -8.83
C ALA A 40 -15.49 -18.35 -9.44
N LEU A 41 -15.00 -19.47 -9.98
CA LEU A 41 -13.71 -19.53 -10.66
C LEU A 41 -13.68 -18.67 -11.92
N GLU A 42 -14.71 -18.73 -12.77
CA GLU A 42 -14.78 -17.92 -14.00
C GLU A 42 -14.87 -16.41 -13.70
N ALA A 43 -15.66 -16.02 -12.70
CA ALA A 43 -15.71 -14.63 -12.24
C ALA A 43 -14.33 -14.15 -11.77
N ALA A 44 -13.63 -14.96 -10.96
CA ALA A 44 -12.29 -14.64 -10.50
C ALA A 44 -11.26 -14.55 -11.63
N ARG A 45 -11.33 -15.42 -12.65
CA ARG A 45 -10.44 -15.39 -13.82
C ARG A 45 -10.56 -14.10 -14.62
N THR A 46 -11.75 -13.51 -14.69
CA THR A 46 -11.96 -12.21 -15.36
C THR A 46 -11.16 -11.09 -14.67
N VAL A 47 -11.05 -11.14 -13.34
CA VAL A 47 -10.26 -10.17 -12.56
C VAL A 47 -8.76 -10.46 -12.59
N LEU A 48 -8.38 -11.74 -12.46
CA LEU A 48 -6.98 -12.19 -12.43
C LEU A 48 -6.29 -12.12 -13.81
N GLY A 49 -7.06 -12.13 -14.90
CA GLY A 49 -6.57 -12.06 -16.27
C GLY A 49 -6.18 -13.41 -16.86
N THR A 50 -5.78 -13.39 -18.13
CA THR A 50 -5.59 -14.59 -18.98
C THR A 50 -4.46 -15.52 -18.53
N GLY A 51 -3.51 -15.04 -17.72
CA GLY A 51 -2.44 -15.85 -17.14
C GLY A 51 -2.84 -16.68 -15.93
N ALA A 52 -4.04 -16.47 -15.38
CA ALA A 52 -4.53 -17.17 -14.21
C ALA A 52 -4.98 -18.60 -14.57
N ARG A 53 -4.46 -19.59 -13.84
CA ARG A 53 -4.76 -21.00 -14.03
C ARG A 53 -5.17 -21.65 -12.70
N PRO A 54 -6.25 -22.43 -12.68
CA PRO A 54 -6.59 -23.21 -11.50
C PRO A 54 -5.49 -24.24 -11.23
N LEU A 55 -5.19 -24.46 -9.95
CA LEU A 55 -4.29 -25.53 -9.54
C LEU A 55 -5.03 -26.87 -9.54
N THR A 56 -4.29 -27.96 -9.74
CA THR A 56 -4.80 -29.31 -9.50
C THR A 56 -5.08 -29.50 -8.01
N VAL A 57 -5.95 -30.46 -7.64
CA VAL A 57 -6.28 -30.74 -6.22
C VAL A 57 -5.01 -31.02 -5.40
N ALA A 58 -4.06 -31.78 -5.95
CA ALA A 58 -2.79 -32.06 -5.28
C ALA A 58 -1.98 -30.78 -5.01
N SER A 59 -1.85 -29.89 -6.00
CA SER A 59 -1.14 -28.63 -5.84
C SER A 59 -1.87 -27.64 -4.92
N GLN A 60 -3.21 -27.68 -4.86
CA GLN A 60 -3.98 -26.90 -3.89
C GLN A 60 -3.68 -27.33 -2.45
N LEU A 61 -3.69 -28.65 -2.18
CA LEU A 61 -3.37 -29.20 -0.87
C LEU A 61 -1.93 -28.88 -0.46
N GLU A 62 -0.98 -28.98 -1.38
CA GLU A 62 0.41 -28.60 -1.14
C GLU A 62 0.54 -27.11 -0.76
N ALA A 63 -0.11 -26.22 -1.51
CA ALA A 63 -0.10 -24.79 -1.22
C ALA A 63 -0.68 -24.46 0.16
N LEU A 64 -1.80 -25.11 0.53
CA LEU A 64 -2.45 -24.90 1.83
C LEU A 64 -1.61 -25.41 3.01
N THR A 65 -0.84 -26.48 2.82
CA THR A 65 -0.09 -27.14 3.90
C THR A 65 1.33 -26.62 4.08
N ARG A 66 1.84 -25.78 3.16
CA ARG A 66 3.20 -25.24 3.21
C ARG A 66 3.46 -24.28 4.38
N GLY A 67 2.42 -23.82 5.08
CA GLY A 67 2.54 -22.93 6.23
C GLY A 67 2.90 -21.48 5.87
N GLU A 68 2.70 -21.07 4.61
CA GLU A 68 2.89 -19.69 4.19
C GLU A 68 1.82 -18.76 4.80
N LEU A 69 2.18 -17.48 4.99
CA LEU A 69 1.24 -16.46 5.41
C LEU A 69 0.33 -16.08 4.24
N TRP A 70 -0.98 -16.06 4.51
CA TRP A 70 -2.01 -15.67 3.57
C TRP A 70 -2.60 -14.32 3.95
N PHE A 71 -2.54 -13.36 3.04
CA PHE A 71 -2.96 -11.98 3.26
C PHE A 71 -4.28 -11.70 2.55
N SER A 72 -5.22 -11.08 3.27
CA SER A 72 -6.41 -10.44 2.71
C SER A 72 -6.08 -9.05 2.16
N ALA A 73 -7.05 -8.41 1.49
CA ALA A 73 -6.90 -7.02 1.05
C ALA A 73 -6.65 -6.06 2.23
N GLU A 74 -7.31 -6.31 3.36
CA GLU A 74 -7.15 -5.52 4.59
C GLU A 74 -5.75 -5.69 5.18
N ASP A 75 -5.24 -6.92 5.23
CA ASP A 75 -3.87 -7.18 5.72
C ASP A 75 -2.83 -6.46 4.87
N VAL A 76 -2.99 -6.48 3.53
CA VAL A 76 -2.06 -5.77 2.63
C VAL A 76 -2.15 -4.26 2.85
N ARG A 77 -3.36 -3.69 3.03
CA ARG A 77 -3.50 -2.26 3.37
C ARG A 77 -2.85 -1.92 4.71
N ALA A 78 -2.99 -2.79 5.71
CA ALA A 78 -2.34 -2.61 7.02
C ALA A 78 -0.82 -2.64 6.91
N LEU A 79 -0.26 -3.54 6.08
CA LEU A 79 1.18 -3.58 5.80
C LEU A 79 1.67 -2.30 5.13
N SER A 80 0.93 -1.77 4.15
CA SER A 80 1.28 -0.49 3.52
C SER A 80 1.17 0.69 4.48
N TYR A 81 0.26 0.63 5.46
CA TYR A 81 0.23 1.63 6.54
C TYR A 81 1.51 1.58 7.40
N LEU A 82 1.99 0.39 7.76
CA LEU A 82 3.25 0.24 8.47
C LEU A 82 4.44 0.73 7.63
N GLU A 83 4.44 0.44 6.33
CA GLU A 83 5.44 0.95 5.39
C GLU A 83 5.45 2.48 5.36
N ALA A 84 4.28 3.13 5.27
CA ALA A 84 4.17 4.58 5.32
C ALA A 84 4.78 5.16 6.60
N ARG A 85 4.56 4.52 7.75
CA ARG A 85 5.14 4.96 9.03
C ARG A 85 6.66 4.85 9.05
N VAL A 86 7.21 3.74 8.57
CA VAL A 86 8.67 3.56 8.49
C VAL A 86 9.30 4.57 7.54
N LEU A 87 8.67 4.84 6.40
CA LEU A 87 9.13 5.85 5.45
C LEU A 87 9.04 7.27 6.04
N ALA A 88 7.94 7.60 6.71
CA ALA A 88 7.76 8.88 7.38
C ALA A 88 8.86 9.13 8.42
N ALA A 89 9.11 8.15 9.29
CA ALA A 89 10.17 8.23 10.30
C ALA A 89 11.54 8.49 9.66
N ARG A 90 11.91 7.75 8.60
CA ARG A 90 13.18 7.95 7.90
C ARG A 90 13.33 9.34 7.26
N VAL A 91 12.23 9.88 6.72
CA VAL A 91 12.22 11.23 6.15
C VAL A 91 12.39 12.26 7.27
N CYS A 92 11.67 12.10 8.37
CA CYS A 92 11.73 13.01 9.52
C CYS A 92 13.12 13.00 10.18
N ASP A 93 13.72 11.82 10.39
CA ASP A 93 15.07 11.64 10.94
C ASP A 93 16.12 12.41 10.14
N ARG A 94 15.92 12.57 8.82
CA ARG A 94 16.82 13.34 7.95
C ARG A 94 16.52 14.83 7.97
N VAL A 95 15.24 15.21 7.94
CA VAL A 95 14.81 16.59 7.72
C VAL A 95 14.81 17.41 9.01
N ILE A 96 14.40 16.84 10.14
CA ILE A 96 14.30 17.55 11.42
C ILE A 96 15.64 18.18 11.84
N PRO A 97 16.79 17.46 11.81
CA PRO A 97 18.07 18.05 12.19
C PRO A 97 18.55 19.12 11.19
N GLU A 98 18.21 18.99 9.91
CA GLU A 98 18.64 19.92 8.86
C GLU A 98 17.97 21.29 8.98
N VAL A 99 16.71 21.32 9.42
CA VAL A 99 15.89 22.54 9.54
C VAL A 99 15.82 23.04 10.99
N ALA A 100 16.41 22.28 11.93
CA ALA A 100 16.42 22.58 13.37
C ALA A 100 15.02 22.84 13.96
N LEU A 101 14.04 22.01 13.57
CA LEU A 101 12.67 22.09 14.08
C LEU A 101 12.62 21.84 15.60
N GLY A 102 11.76 22.58 16.29
CA GLY A 102 11.42 22.30 17.69
C GLY A 102 10.56 21.04 17.81
N VAL A 103 10.45 20.51 19.03
CA VAL A 103 9.71 19.24 19.31
C VAL A 103 8.28 19.27 18.76
N ALA A 104 7.52 20.34 19.02
CA ALA A 104 6.14 20.44 18.56
C ALA A 104 5.99 20.52 17.02
N GLU A 105 7.00 21.05 16.33
CA GLU A 105 7.02 21.15 14.86
C GLU A 105 7.45 19.82 14.25
N ALA A 106 8.40 19.12 14.89
CA ALA A 106 8.83 17.78 14.54
C ALA A 106 7.68 16.76 14.65
N ASP A 107 6.92 16.78 15.76
CA ASP A 107 5.75 15.90 15.94
C ASP A 107 4.71 16.13 14.83
N ARG A 108 4.44 17.40 14.50
CA ARG A 108 3.52 17.76 13.39
C ARG A 108 4.04 17.31 12.03
N LEU A 109 5.36 17.38 11.80
CA LEU A 109 5.97 16.92 10.57
C LEU A 109 5.84 15.39 10.44
N GLU A 110 6.06 14.63 11.51
CA GLU A 110 5.88 13.18 11.50
C GLU A 110 4.44 12.80 11.18
N ASP A 111 3.46 13.42 11.86
CA ASP A 111 2.04 13.20 11.60
C ASP A 111 1.66 13.54 10.15
N ALA A 112 2.17 14.66 9.63
CA ALA A 112 1.94 15.07 8.24
C ALA A 112 2.57 14.10 7.23
N ALA A 113 3.79 13.62 7.50
CA ALA A 113 4.49 12.66 6.66
C ALA A 113 3.74 11.32 6.61
N VAL A 114 3.32 10.80 7.77
CA VAL A 114 2.52 9.57 7.85
C VAL A 114 1.21 9.73 7.08
N ALA A 115 0.50 10.85 7.28
CA ALA A 115 -0.78 11.09 6.62
C ALA A 115 -0.66 11.15 5.09
N GLU A 116 0.34 11.88 4.58
CA GLU A 116 0.52 12.06 3.13
C GLU A 116 1.03 10.79 2.44
N LEU A 117 1.98 10.07 3.06
CA LEU A 117 2.47 8.79 2.54
C LEU A 117 1.35 7.74 2.52
N ARG A 118 0.55 7.66 3.59
CA ARG A 118 -0.62 6.78 3.64
C ARG A 118 -1.61 7.13 2.53
N ALA A 119 -2.01 8.40 2.41
CA ALA A 119 -2.94 8.83 1.37
C ALA A 119 -2.42 8.54 -0.04
N THR A 120 -1.11 8.63 -0.24
CA THR A 120 -0.47 8.28 -1.52
C THR A 120 -0.51 6.77 -1.79
N LEU A 121 -0.19 5.94 -0.81
CA LEU A 121 -0.28 4.48 -0.96
C LEU A 121 -1.73 4.01 -1.16
N ASP A 122 -2.69 4.62 -0.46
CA ASP A 122 -4.11 4.33 -0.64
C ASP A 122 -4.58 4.69 -2.06
N ARG A 123 -4.20 5.87 -2.60
CA ARG A 123 -4.47 6.22 -4.01
C ARG A 123 -3.87 5.20 -4.98
N VAL A 124 -2.63 4.81 -4.74
CA VAL A 124 -1.97 3.78 -5.56
C VAL A 124 -2.75 2.46 -5.51
N HIS A 125 -3.25 2.06 -4.35
CA HIS A 125 -4.09 0.87 -4.22
C HIS A 125 -5.42 1.00 -4.98
N ASP A 126 -6.09 2.14 -4.86
CA ASP A 126 -7.38 2.39 -5.48
C ASP A 126 -7.26 2.43 -7.03
N GLU A 127 -6.12 2.88 -7.55
CA GLU A 127 -5.83 2.93 -8.99
C GLU A 127 -5.45 1.57 -9.62
N GLY A 128 -5.52 0.46 -8.89
CA GLY A 128 -5.08 -0.83 -9.45
C GLY A 128 -3.61 -1.14 -9.17
N GLY A 129 -2.92 -0.28 -8.44
CA GLY A 129 -1.53 -0.46 -8.03
C GLY A 129 -0.51 -0.01 -9.07
N ARG A 130 0.73 -0.48 -8.88
CA ARG A 130 1.89 -0.24 -9.75
C ARG A 130 2.65 -1.54 -9.96
N THR A 131 3.30 -1.66 -11.12
CA THR A 131 4.02 -2.86 -11.53
C THR A 131 5.44 -2.94 -10.97
N SER A 132 6.00 -1.81 -10.55
CA SER A 132 7.33 -1.66 -9.97
C SER A 132 7.23 -0.78 -8.72
N SER A 133 8.30 -0.65 -7.93
CA SER A 133 8.46 0.39 -6.89
C SER A 133 9.01 1.71 -7.45
N ALA A 134 9.52 1.72 -8.68
CA ALA A 134 10.09 2.89 -9.34
C ALA A 134 9.10 4.06 -9.58
N TRP A 135 7.81 3.87 -9.30
CA TRP A 135 6.82 4.95 -9.32
C TRP A 135 7.01 5.95 -8.19
N PHE A 136 7.66 5.55 -7.09
CA PHE A 136 7.81 6.39 -5.91
C PHE A 136 8.70 7.60 -6.20
N ASP A 137 9.80 7.37 -6.93
CA ASP A 137 10.77 8.40 -7.31
C ASP A 137 10.19 9.60 -8.07
N PRO A 138 9.37 9.43 -9.12
CA PRO A 138 8.69 10.53 -9.79
C PRO A 138 7.51 11.09 -9.00
N ALA A 139 6.92 10.32 -8.08
CA ALA A 139 5.84 10.81 -7.21
C ALA A 139 6.35 11.66 -6.04
N TRP A 140 7.61 11.47 -5.62
CA TRP A 140 8.20 12.10 -4.45
C TRP A 140 8.02 13.62 -4.36
N PRO A 141 8.24 14.42 -5.42
CA PRO A 141 8.02 15.86 -5.33
C PRO A 141 6.59 16.23 -4.91
N GLY A 142 5.58 15.54 -5.43
CA GLY A 142 4.19 15.77 -5.02
C GLY A 142 3.93 15.39 -3.56
N ILE A 143 4.53 14.28 -3.10
CA ILE A 143 4.43 13.84 -1.69
C ILE A 143 5.09 14.88 -0.77
N ALA A 144 6.32 15.29 -1.08
CA ALA A 144 7.06 16.28 -0.30
C ALA A 144 6.31 17.62 -0.18
N GLU A 145 5.71 18.10 -1.28
CA GLU A 145 4.87 19.29 -1.27
C GLU A 145 3.61 19.10 -0.42
N GLY A 146 2.96 17.93 -0.50
CA GLY A 146 1.80 17.60 0.34
C GLY A 146 2.14 17.59 1.83
N ILE A 147 3.29 17.02 2.21
CA ILE A 147 3.79 17.04 3.59
C ILE A 147 4.03 18.47 4.05
N ALA A 148 4.78 19.26 3.27
CA ALA A 148 5.08 20.65 3.61
C ALA A 148 3.79 21.48 3.78
N ALA A 149 2.83 21.34 2.87
CA ALA A 149 1.57 22.06 2.90
C ALA A 149 0.78 21.81 4.20
N ARG A 150 0.81 20.58 4.73
CA ARG A 150 0.10 20.21 5.97
C ARG A 150 0.66 20.87 7.23
N VAL A 151 1.94 21.25 7.22
CA VAL A 151 2.59 21.90 8.37
C VAL A 151 2.86 23.38 8.15
N LYS A 152 2.43 23.94 7.02
CA LYS A 152 2.71 25.34 6.66
C LYS A 152 2.29 26.32 7.76
N ASP A 153 1.08 26.17 8.28
CA ASP A 153 0.52 27.09 9.29
C ASP A 153 1.20 26.95 10.67
N ALA A 154 2.02 25.91 10.86
CA ALA A 154 2.81 25.71 12.06
C ALA A 154 4.17 26.42 12.01
N LEU A 155 4.59 26.92 10.85
CA LEU A 155 5.95 27.41 10.60
C LEU A 155 5.94 28.86 10.09
N GLY A 156 6.99 29.61 10.41
CA GLY A 156 7.26 30.86 9.72
C GLY A 156 7.68 30.63 8.27
N GLU A 157 7.49 31.62 7.39
CA GLU A 157 7.75 31.48 5.94
C GLU A 157 9.18 30.99 5.63
N ALA A 158 10.19 31.50 6.33
CA ALA A 158 11.58 31.08 6.13
C ALA A 158 11.79 29.58 6.45
N ALA A 159 11.32 29.14 7.62
CA ALA A 159 11.40 27.75 8.05
C ALA A 159 10.59 26.82 7.13
N PHE A 160 9.43 27.28 6.65
CA PHE A 160 8.63 26.56 5.67
C PHE A 160 9.38 26.35 4.35
N GLN A 161 10.04 27.38 3.81
CA GLN A 161 10.83 27.24 2.58
C GLN A 161 12.08 26.37 2.76
N GLU A 162 12.69 26.36 3.95
CA GLU A 162 13.79 25.45 4.29
C GLU A 162 13.31 24.01 4.38
N LEU A 163 12.22 23.77 5.12
CA LEU A 163 11.57 22.46 5.23
C LEU A 163 11.22 21.88 3.86
N ARG A 164 10.55 22.67 3.02
CA ARG A 164 10.14 22.26 1.68
C ARG A 164 11.35 21.83 0.83
N ARG A 165 12.44 22.59 0.88
CA ARG A 165 13.70 22.25 0.19
C ARG A 165 14.35 20.99 0.75
N ALA A 166 14.34 20.81 2.07
CA ALA A 166 14.88 19.61 2.73
C ALA A 166 14.07 18.35 2.36
N LEU A 167 12.73 18.42 2.41
CA LEU A 167 11.85 17.32 2.00
C LEU A 167 12.09 16.89 0.55
N LEU A 168 12.27 17.85 -0.38
CA LEU A 168 12.57 17.53 -1.78
C LEU A 168 13.91 16.79 -1.95
N ARG A 169 14.88 16.99 -1.04
CA ARG A 169 16.16 16.25 -1.02
C ARG A 169 16.08 14.92 -0.27
N ALA A 170 15.19 14.80 0.71
CA ALA A 170 15.14 13.69 1.66
C ALA A 170 14.54 12.37 1.11
N ARG A 171 14.79 12.05 -0.17
CA ARG A 171 14.35 10.79 -0.80
C ARG A 171 14.61 9.59 0.12
N GLY A 172 13.56 8.82 0.41
CA GLY A 172 13.60 7.62 1.26
C GLY A 172 14.65 6.59 0.86
#